data_AF-A0A7Z7BCZ6-F1
#
_entry.id   AF-A0A7Z7BCZ6-F1
#
_cell.length_a   1.000
_cell.length_b   1.000
_cell.length_c   1.000
_cell.angle_alpha   90.00
_cell.angle_beta   90.00
_cell.angle_gamma   90.00
#
_symmetry.space_group_name_H-M   'P 1'
#
loop_
_entity.id
_entity.type
_entity.pdbx_description
1 polymer ?
#
loop_
_entity_poly.entity_id
_entity_poly.type
_entity_poly.pdbx_seq_one_letter_code
_entity_poly.pdbx_strand_id
1 'polypeptide(L)'
;MSTAPVKKTRHRTMSMEQRLVCEFFEAHPNSTRPQCKAKLGSDQKAVSRKVDALVASGHLVATSEGKTPTFSWTGKEFPHSDGYKANQKWLAAKMRADERASGRAIALDLVAASMHAMVMTGRAAA
;
A
#
# COMPACT_ATOMS: atom_id res chain seq x y z
N MET A 1 -38.29 20.15 2.02
CA MET A 1 -37.13 20.14 1.10
C MET A 1 -35.96 19.50 1.85
N SER A 2 -35.57 18.28 1.48
CA SER A 2 -34.61 17.47 2.23
C SER A 2 -33.18 17.91 1.91
N THR A 3 -32.46 18.45 2.88
CA THR A 3 -31.03 18.82 2.74
C THR A 3 -30.18 17.56 2.90
N ALA A 4 -29.68 17.04 1.78
CA ALA A 4 -28.72 15.95 1.78
C ALA A 4 -27.42 16.38 2.50
N PRO A 5 -26.80 15.52 3.32
CA PRO A 5 -25.56 15.85 4.00
C PRO A 5 -24.42 15.99 2.98
N VAL A 6 -23.81 17.18 2.93
CA VAL A 6 -22.58 17.44 2.16
C VAL A 6 -21.48 16.53 2.70
N LYS A 7 -21.16 15.47 1.95
CA LYS A 7 -19.99 14.62 2.22
C LYS A 7 -18.77 15.55 2.21
N LYS A 8 -18.15 15.76 3.37
CA LYS A 8 -16.85 16.44 3.50
C LYS A 8 -15.85 15.66 2.64
N THR A 9 -15.61 16.14 1.42
CA THR A 9 -14.55 15.64 0.55
C THR A 9 -13.24 16.00 1.24
N ARG A 10 -12.71 15.10 2.07
CA ARG A 10 -11.36 15.25 2.58
C ARG A 10 -10.48 15.32 1.34
N HIS A 11 -9.87 16.47 1.08
CA HIS A 11 -8.81 16.60 0.08
C HIS A 11 -7.69 15.68 0.51
N ARG A 12 -7.77 14.43 0.07
CA ARG A 12 -6.85 13.38 0.46
C ARG A 12 -5.62 13.65 -0.38
N THR A 13 -4.63 14.32 0.23
CA THR A 13 -3.31 14.50 -0.35
C THR A 13 -2.86 13.16 -0.93
N MET A 14 -2.45 13.16 -2.20
CA MET A 14 -2.11 11.95 -2.95
C MET A 14 -1.15 11.06 -2.15
N SER A 15 -1.48 9.78 -2.00
CA SER A 15 -0.67 8.82 -1.24
C SER A 15 0.68 8.59 -1.93
N MET A 16 1.73 8.22 -1.18
CA MET A 16 3.06 7.92 -1.73
C MET A 16 3.01 7.00 -2.96
N GLU A 17 2.29 5.88 -2.85
CA GLU A 17 2.14 4.92 -3.96
C GLU A 17 1.49 5.55 -5.19
N GLN A 18 0.51 6.44 -5.01
CA GLN A 18 -0.10 7.13 -6.16
C GLN A 18 0.88 8.07 -6.84
N ARG A 19 1.78 8.71 -6.08
CA ARG A 19 2.82 9.59 -6.63
C ARG A 19 3.82 8.80 -7.45
N LEU A 20 4.31 7.68 -6.89
CA LEU A 20 5.20 6.76 -7.59
C LEU A 20 4.56 6.19 -8.87
N VAL A 21 3.26 5.92 -8.85
CA VAL A 21 2.53 5.48 -10.05
C VAL A 21 2.47 6.61 -11.09
N CYS A 22 2.21 7.86 -10.68
CA CYS A 22 2.25 9.01 -11.59
C CYS A 22 3.64 9.21 -12.21
N GLU A 23 4.70 9.22 -11.39
CA GLU A 23 6.10 9.33 -11.84
C GLU A 23 6.48 8.22 -12.81
N PHE A 24 6.01 6.99 -12.56
CA PHE A 24 6.25 5.88 -13.46
C PHE A 24 5.65 6.12 -14.85
N PHE A 25 4.39 6.56 -14.92
CA PHE A 25 3.70 6.81 -16.19
C PHE A 25 4.11 8.12 -16.87
N GLU A 26 4.66 9.08 -16.12
CA GLU A 26 5.33 10.26 -16.65
C GLU A 26 6.64 9.87 -17.35
N ALA A 27 7.47 9.04 -16.70
CA ALA A 27 8.73 8.58 -17.27
C ALA A 27 8.55 7.52 -18.39
N HIS A 28 7.46 6.74 -18.35
CA HIS A 28 7.20 5.66 -19.30
C HIS A 28 5.77 5.75 -19.86
N PRO A 29 5.52 6.67 -20.82
CA PRO A 29 4.21 6.79 -21.45
C PRO A 29 3.84 5.49 -22.18
N ASN A 30 2.53 5.22 -22.28
CA ASN A 30 1.97 4.02 -22.89
C ASN A 30 2.37 2.70 -22.21
N SER A 31 2.75 2.75 -20.93
CA SER A 31 3.05 1.56 -20.15
C SER A 31 1.78 0.86 -19.65
N THR A 32 1.93 -0.38 -19.23
CA THR A 32 0.84 -1.22 -18.72
C THR A 32 0.89 -1.38 -17.19
N ARG A 33 -0.23 -1.79 -16.58
CA ARG A 33 -0.29 -2.07 -15.13
C ARG A 33 0.73 -3.13 -14.67
N PRO A 34 0.95 -4.24 -15.42
CA PRO A 34 1.99 -5.21 -15.06
C PRO A 34 3.41 -4.64 -15.07
N GLN A 35 3.72 -3.72 -15.98
CA GLN A 35 5.03 -3.05 -16.01
C GLN A 35 5.19 -2.12 -14.80
N CYS A 36 4.15 -1.36 -14.46
CA CYS A 36 4.12 -0.54 -13.25
C CYS A 36 4.33 -1.41 -11.99
N LYS A 37 3.66 -2.56 -11.90
CA LYS A 37 3.85 -3.54 -10.82
C LYS A 37 5.30 -4.03 -10.73
N ALA A 38 5.88 -4.42 -11.87
CA ALA A 38 7.25 -4.92 -11.92
C ALA A 38 8.27 -3.89 -11.43
N LYS A 39 8.04 -2.60 -11.73
CA LYS A 39 8.92 -1.51 -11.28
C LYS A 39 8.73 -1.13 -9.81
N LEU A 40 7.49 -1.06 -9.33
CA LEU A 40 7.19 -0.63 -7.96
C LEU A 40 7.26 -1.77 -6.92
N GLY A 41 7.35 -3.03 -7.34
CA GLY A 41 7.38 -4.19 -6.43
C GLY A 41 6.11 -4.35 -5.57
N SER A 42 5.01 -3.70 -5.98
CA SER A 42 3.76 -3.65 -5.21
C SER A 42 2.77 -4.75 -5.65
N ASP A 43 1.77 -5.03 -4.82
CA ASP A 43 0.70 -5.98 -5.17
C ASP A 43 -0.10 -5.51 -6.41
N GLN A 44 -0.46 -6.46 -7.28
CA GLN A 44 -1.14 -6.15 -8.55
C GLN A 44 -2.53 -5.55 -8.35
N LYS A 45 -3.25 -6.00 -7.33
CA LYS A 45 -4.59 -5.47 -6.99
C LYS A 45 -4.46 -4.08 -6.41
N ALA A 46 -3.44 -3.83 -5.59
CA ALA A 46 -3.12 -2.49 -5.10
C ALA A 46 -2.83 -1.53 -6.26
N VAL A 47 -1.90 -1.88 -7.17
CA VAL A 47 -1.56 -1.06 -8.34
C VAL A 47 -2.79 -0.77 -9.19
N SER A 48 -3.61 -1.79 -9.50
CA SER A 48 -4.83 -1.61 -10.29
C SER A 48 -5.78 -0.58 -9.68
N ARG A 49 -6.04 -0.68 -8.36
CA ARG A 49 -6.88 0.28 -7.64
C ARG A 49 -6.31 1.70 -7.68
N LYS A 50 -4.99 1.86 -7.60
CA LYS A 50 -4.35 3.18 -7.70
C LYS A 50 -4.47 3.75 -9.09
N VAL A 51 -4.23 2.96 -10.13
CA VAL A 51 -4.39 3.36 -11.53
C VAL A 51 -5.84 3.77 -11.79
N ASP A 52 -6.82 2.97 -11.38
CA ASP A 52 -8.25 3.28 -11.53
C ASP A 52 -8.60 4.61 -10.85
N ALA A 53 -8.11 4.83 -9.62
CA ALA A 53 -8.31 6.09 -8.91
C ALA A 53 -7.64 7.29 -9.62
N LEU A 54 -6.45 7.10 -10.19
CA LEU A 54 -5.72 8.14 -10.91
C LEU A 54 -6.40 8.50 -12.23
N VAL A 55 -6.92 7.51 -12.95
CA VAL A 55 -7.78 7.71 -14.14
C VAL A 55 -9.04 8.49 -13.76
N ALA A 56 -9.75 8.07 -12.71
CA ALA A 56 -10.95 8.76 -12.24
C ALA A 56 -10.69 10.21 -11.81
N SER A 57 -9.50 10.50 -11.28
CA SER A 57 -9.07 11.85 -10.91
C SER A 57 -8.48 12.67 -12.07
N GLY A 58 -8.35 12.09 -13.26
CA GLY A 58 -7.85 12.76 -14.47
C GLY A 58 -6.33 12.94 -14.54
N HIS A 59 -5.54 12.21 -13.74
CA HIS A 59 -4.08 12.22 -13.84
C HIS A 59 -3.54 11.23 -14.89
N LEU A 60 -4.31 10.18 -15.21
CA LEU A 60 -3.97 9.19 -16.22
C LEU A 60 -5.10 9.08 -17.23
N VAL A 61 -4.75 8.80 -18.49
CA VAL A 61 -5.70 8.40 -19.52
C VAL A 61 -5.41 6.96 -19.92
N ALA A 62 -6.48 6.19 -20.12
CA ALA A 62 -6.37 4.82 -20.61
C ALA A 62 -6.49 4.84 -22.14
N THR A 63 -5.51 4.24 -22.80
CA THR A 63 -5.52 4.00 -24.25
C THR A 63 -5.75 2.51 -24.48
N SER A 64 -6.75 2.19 -25.30
CA SER A 64 -7.18 0.80 -25.57
C SER A 64 -6.79 0.34 -26.97
N GLU A 65 -5.58 0.66 -27.42
CA GLU A 65 -5.09 0.28 -28.75
C GLU A 65 -4.67 -1.21 -28.84
N GLY A 66 -5.03 -2.05 -27.87
CA GLY A 66 -4.72 -3.47 -27.91
C GLY A 66 -5.45 -4.30 -26.84
N LYS A 67 -5.05 -5.58 -26.74
CA LYS A 67 -5.64 -6.57 -25.82
C LYS A 67 -5.42 -6.22 -24.34
N THR A 68 -4.42 -5.38 -24.04
CA THR A 68 -4.11 -4.88 -22.71
C THR A 68 -4.16 -3.35 -22.73
N PRO A 69 -4.91 -2.70 -21.82
CA PRO A 69 -4.95 -1.24 -21.77
C PRO A 69 -3.59 -0.67 -21.36
N THR A 70 -3.13 0.32 -22.13
CA THR A 70 -1.96 1.14 -21.82
C THR A 70 -2.42 2.44 -21.16
N PHE A 71 -1.53 3.05 -20.38
CA PHE A 71 -1.83 4.27 -19.65
C PHE A 71 -0.75 5.31 -19.92
N SER A 72 -1.18 6.55 -20.07
CA SER A 72 -0.30 7.71 -20.22
C SER A 72 -0.70 8.82 -19.28
N TRP A 73 0.28 9.62 -18.88
CA TRP A 73 0.06 10.79 -18.03
C TRP A 73 -0.58 11.92 -18.84
N THR A 74 -1.54 12.61 -18.22
CA THR A 74 -2.36 13.65 -18.87
C THR A 74 -1.74 15.05 -18.83
N GLY A 75 -0.61 15.24 -18.15
CA GLY A 75 -0.04 16.58 -17.91
C GLY A 75 -0.58 17.28 -16.65
N LYS A 76 -1.51 16.65 -15.92
CA LYS A 76 -2.06 17.23 -14.68
C LYS A 76 -1.02 17.22 -13.57
N GLU A 77 -0.74 18.40 -13.00
CA GLU A 77 0.17 18.57 -11.88
C GLU A 77 -0.16 17.62 -10.72
N PHE A 78 0.88 16.98 -10.17
CA PHE A 78 0.76 16.12 -9.00
C PHE A 78 1.97 16.33 -8.09
N PRO A 79 1.80 16.16 -6.77
CA PRO A 79 2.92 16.29 -5.84
C PRO A 79 3.87 15.11 -6.02
N HIS A 80 5.13 15.39 -6.33
CA HIS A 80 6.18 14.37 -6.45
C HIS A 80 6.47 13.66 -5.11
N SER A 81 7.07 12.48 -5.22
CA SER A 81 7.43 11.57 -4.14
C SER A 81 8.59 12.13 -3.31
N ASP A 82 9.50 12.90 -3.91
CA ASP A 82 10.61 13.57 -3.21
C ASP A 82 10.12 14.53 -2.11
N GLY A 83 8.99 15.19 -2.35
CA GLY A 83 8.34 16.07 -1.37
C GLY A 83 7.46 15.34 -0.35
N TYR A 84 7.40 14.00 -0.38
CA TYR A 84 6.51 13.24 0.48
C TYR A 84 7.05 13.16 1.92
N LYS A 85 6.39 13.87 2.83
CA LYS A 85 6.61 13.70 4.27
C LYS A 85 5.58 12.72 4.84
N ALA A 86 6.06 11.55 5.25
CA ALA A 86 5.23 10.60 5.98
C ALA A 86 4.73 11.22 7.29
N ASN A 87 3.49 10.91 7.67
CA ASN A 87 2.91 11.40 8.91
C ASN A 87 3.66 10.81 10.11
N GLN A 88 4.36 11.65 10.87
CA GLN A 88 5.14 11.25 12.05
C GLN A 88 4.31 10.51 13.09
N LYS A 89 3.04 10.88 13.28
CA LYS A 89 2.14 10.16 14.20
C LYS A 89 1.87 8.74 13.73
N TRP A 90 1.74 8.52 12.43
CA TRP A 90 1.54 7.20 11.85
C TRP A 90 2.80 6.34 11.95
N LEU A 91 3.98 6.92 11.67
CA LEU A 91 5.26 6.23 11.84
C LEU A 91 5.46 5.77 13.29
N ALA A 92 5.22 6.65 14.26
CA ALA A 92 5.30 6.31 15.68
C ALA A 92 4.28 5.21 16.08
N ALA A 93 3.06 5.27 15.55
CA ALA A 93 2.07 4.22 15.80
C ALA A 93 2.47 2.87 15.19
N LYS A 94 3.10 2.88 14.01
CA LYS A 94 3.61 1.68 13.34
C LYS A 94 4.75 1.06 14.14
N MET A 95 5.76 1.84 14.54
CA MET A 95 6.87 1.34 15.36
C MET A 95 6.37 0.70 16.67
N ARG A 96 5.45 1.36 17.38
CA ARG A 96 4.83 0.77 18.58
C ARG A 96 4.04 -0.50 18.31
N ALA A 97 3.49 -0.68 17.12
CA ALA A 97 2.77 -1.90 16.75
C ALA A 97 3.74 -3.04 16.47
N ASP A 98 4.84 -2.73 15.77
CA ASP A 98 5.91 -3.69 15.46
C ASP A 98 6.62 -4.16 16.75
N GLU A 99 6.89 -3.25 17.70
CA GLU A 99 7.41 -3.56 19.04
C GLU A 99 6.48 -4.49 19.84
N ARG A 100 5.16 -4.26 19.76
CA ARG A 100 4.18 -5.15 20.41
C ARG A 100 4.13 -6.53 19.75
N ALA A 101 4.28 -6.59 18.44
CA ALA A 101 4.30 -7.86 17.71
C ALA A 101 5.55 -8.69 18.04
N SER A 102 6.73 -8.06 18.10
CA SER A 102 7.97 -8.74 18.49
C SER A 102 7.92 -9.22 19.94
N GLY A 103 7.45 -8.39 20.87
CA GLY A 103 7.28 -8.79 22.28
C GLY A 103 6.32 -9.97 22.43
N ARG A 104 5.23 -10.01 21.68
CA ARG A 104 4.29 -11.14 21.66
C ARG A 104 4.93 -12.41 21.10
N ALA A 105 5.73 -12.31 20.03
CA ALA A 105 6.40 -13.46 19.45
C ALA A 105 7.37 -14.12 20.45
N ILE A 106 8.17 -13.31 21.16
CA ILE A 106 9.09 -13.79 22.21
C ILE A 106 8.33 -14.51 23.33
N ALA A 107 7.23 -13.91 23.80
CA ALA A 107 6.43 -14.51 24.88
C ALA A 107 5.81 -15.86 24.46
N LEU A 108 5.30 -15.95 23.22
CA LEU A 108 4.74 -17.21 22.70
C LEU A 108 5.80 -18.29 22.54
N ASP A 109 7.01 -17.93 22.10
CA ASP A 109 8.13 -18.87 21.96
C ASP A 109 8.57 -19.43 23.33
N LEU A 110 8.66 -18.56 24.35
CA LEU A 110 8.96 -18.98 25.72
C LEU A 110 7.89 -19.94 26.27
N VAL A 111 6.61 -19.62 26.07
CA VAL A 111 5.51 -20.48 26.50
C VAL A 111 5.59 -21.82 25.77
N ALA A 112 5.79 -21.83 24.45
CA ALA A 112 5.91 -23.06 23.67
C ALA A 112 7.09 -23.93 24.14
N ALA A 113 8.26 -23.32 24.41
CA ALA A 113 9.43 -24.01 24.93
C ALA A 113 9.17 -24.64 26.31
N SER A 114 8.50 -23.91 27.21
CA SER A 114 8.15 -24.42 28.54
C SER A 114 7.15 -25.58 28.48
N MET A 115 6.14 -25.49 27.61
CA MET A 115 5.17 -26.56 27.39
C MET A 115 5.84 -27.81 26.79
N HIS A 116 6.73 -27.61 25.82
CA HIS A 116 7.50 -28.71 25.22
C HIS A 116 8.37 -29.42 26.26
N ALA A 117 9.05 -28.67 27.14
CA ALA A 117 9.85 -29.23 28.23
C ALA A 117 8.99 -30.07 29.18
N MET A 118 7.83 -29.57 29.61
CA MET A 118 6.91 -30.29 30.49
C MET A 118 6.38 -31.60 29.85
N VAL A 119 6.06 -31.57 28.56
CA VAL A 119 5.64 -32.78 27.83
C VAL A 119 6.76 -33.80 27.75
N MET A 120 8.00 -33.36 27.46
CA MET A 120 9.15 -34.26 27.39
C MET A 120 9.46 -34.90 28.75
N THR A 121 9.41 -34.13 29.85
CA THR A 121 9.60 -34.68 31.20
C THR A 121 8.50 -35.66 31.58
N GLY A 122 7.24 -35.36 31.24
CA GLY A 122 6.12 -36.28 31.51
C GLY A 122 6.21 -37.58 30.72
N ARG A 123 6.75 -37.53 29.49
CA ARG A 123 7.00 -38.71 28.66
C ARG A 123 8.19 -39.54 29.15
N ALA A 124 9.23 -38.91 29.68
CA ALA A 124 10.40 -39.62 30.19
C ALA A 124 10.15 -40.31 31.55
N ALA A 125 9.09 -39.92 32.26
CA ALA A 125 8.69 -40.48 33.55
C ALA A 125 7.63 -41.61 33.46
N ALA A 126 7.17 -41.95 32.24
CA ALA A 126 6.22 -43.02 31.95
C ALA A 126 6.93 -44.24 31.36
#